data_AF-A0A2V8KT89-F1
#
_entry.id   AF-A0A2V8KT89-F1
#
_cell.length_a   1.000
_cell.length_b   1.000
_cell.length_c   1.000
_cell.angle_alpha   90.00
_cell.angle_beta   90.00
_cell.angle_gamma   90.00
#
_symmetry.space_group_name_H-M   'P 1'
#
loop_
_entity.id
_entity.type
_entity.pdbx_description
1 polymer ?
#
loop_
_entity_poly.entity_id
_entity_poly.type
_entity_poly.pdbx_seq_one_letter_code
_entity_poly.pdbx_strand_id
1 'polypeptide(L)'
;MWTRTFPRNATNNIRALASGAAFPGIRTLGSSRGQSATLSEGHVFSPALLNTARLSFSRTNFGTSTLSESNLVGPRYSLTSGLPVGQINISGGITGFQGLMIPSAQIQTVYTFSDDLYYTKDRHALKLGMLLNRYHLFTQTTAKLLTGTVT
;
A
#
# COMPACT_ATOMS: atom_id res chain seq x y z
N MET A 1 -12.94 30.69 21.30
CA MET A 1 -13.23 29.34 21.85
C MET A 1 -12.59 28.30 20.94
N TRP A 2 -11.96 27.27 21.51
CA TRP A 2 -11.27 26.21 20.77
C TRP A 2 -12.05 24.90 20.85
N THR A 3 -12.24 24.23 19.73
CA THR A 3 -12.77 22.87 19.68
C THR A 3 -11.71 21.98 19.05
N ARG A 4 -11.06 21.16 19.86
CA ARG A 4 -10.05 20.21 19.41
C ARG A 4 -10.67 18.82 19.30
N THR A 5 -10.52 18.17 18.15
CA THR A 5 -10.87 16.75 18.03
C THR A 5 -9.62 15.93 18.24
N PHE A 6 -9.66 14.98 19.18
CA PHE A 6 -8.54 14.10 19.51
C PHE A 6 -8.03 13.31 18.29
N PRO A 7 -6.75 12.93 18.27
CA PRO A 7 -6.19 12.15 17.17
C PRO A 7 -6.95 10.83 17.01
N ARG A 8 -7.55 10.60 15.84
CA ARG A 8 -8.02 9.25 15.47
C ARG A 8 -6.86 8.49 14.87
N ASN A 9 -6.38 7.49 15.60
CA ASN A 9 -5.34 6.57 15.15
C ASN A 9 -5.97 5.21 14.86
N ALA A 10 -5.76 4.69 13.65
CA ALA A 10 -6.16 3.33 13.27
C ALA A 10 -4.94 2.59 12.75
N THR A 11 -4.75 1.36 13.23
CA THR A 11 -3.71 0.45 12.73
C THR A 11 -4.38 -0.84 12.30
N ASN A 12 -4.21 -1.20 11.04
CA ASN A 12 -4.68 -2.44 10.47
C ASN A 12 -3.47 -3.28 10.07
N ASN A 13 -3.48 -4.55 10.44
CA ASN A 13 -2.41 -5.48 10.11
C ASN A 13 -3.02 -6.74 9.52
N ILE A 14 -2.59 -7.09 8.31
CA ILE A 14 -2.88 -8.36 7.68
C ILE A 14 -1.58 -9.16 7.77
N ARG A 15 -1.61 -10.20 8.62
CA ARG A 15 -0.49 -11.12 8.76
C ARG A 15 -0.29 -11.92 7.47
N ALA A 16 0.95 -12.39 7.27
CA ALA A 16 1.32 -13.24 6.15
C ALA A 16 0.37 -14.44 6.01
N LEU A 17 -0.58 -14.35 5.08
CA LEU A 17 -1.40 -15.49 4.68
C LEU A 17 -0.70 -16.16 3.51
N ALA A 18 -0.42 -17.45 3.64
CA ALA A 18 0.06 -18.27 2.55
C ALA A 18 -1.08 -18.46 1.56
N SER A 19 -1.06 -17.70 0.46
CA SER A 19 -1.89 -18.03 -0.70
C SER A 19 -1.22 -19.16 -1.46
N GLY A 20 -2.00 -20.18 -1.82
CA GLY A 20 -1.51 -21.27 -2.66
C GLY A 20 -1.00 -20.70 -3.99
N ALA A 21 0.28 -20.94 -4.31
CA ALA A 21 0.67 -20.90 -5.70
C ALA A 21 -0.03 -22.07 -6.41
N ALA A 22 -0.18 -22.00 -7.73
CA ALA A 22 -0.81 -23.05 -8.54
C ALA A 22 -0.14 -24.45 -8.39
N PHE A 23 1.01 -24.55 -7.69
CA PHE A 23 1.77 -25.76 -7.49
C PHE A 23 2.01 -26.08 -5.99
N PRO A 24 1.80 -27.34 -5.54
CA PRO A 24 2.12 -27.76 -4.18
C PRO A 24 3.58 -27.51 -3.80
N GLY A 25 3.82 -26.98 -2.60
CA GLY A 25 5.17 -26.70 -2.08
C GLY A 25 5.72 -25.30 -2.36
N ILE A 26 5.06 -24.50 -3.20
CA ILE A 26 5.32 -23.06 -3.37
C ILE A 26 4.17 -22.26 -2.76
N ARG A 27 4.48 -21.30 -1.90
CA ARG A 27 3.49 -20.45 -1.23
C ARG A 27 3.88 -18.98 -1.37
N THR A 28 2.92 -18.13 -1.69
CA THR A 28 3.13 -16.68 -1.64
C THR A 28 2.65 -16.18 -0.29
N LEU A 29 3.55 -15.55 0.46
CA LEU A 29 3.23 -14.82 1.68
C LEU A 29 2.99 -13.36 1.34
N GLY A 30 1.82 -12.85 1.68
CA GLY A 30 1.49 -11.43 1.59
C GLY A 30 1.26 -10.85 2.97
N SER A 31 2.02 -9.84 3.35
CA SER A 31 1.82 -9.07 4.59
C SER A 31 1.51 -7.62 4.26
N SER A 32 0.62 -7.01 5.03
CA SER A 32 0.28 -5.60 4.86
C SER A 32 0.03 -4.92 6.20
N ARG A 33 0.52 -3.70 6.34
CA ARG A 33 0.32 -2.87 7.52
C ARG A 33 -0.08 -1.46 7.11
N GLY A 34 -1.30 -1.10 7.49
CA GLY A 34 -1.84 0.25 7.34
C GLY A 34 -1.82 0.99 8.68
N GLN A 35 -1.44 2.25 8.66
CA GLN A 35 -1.54 3.18 9.78
C GLN A 35 -2.11 4.49 9.29
N SER A 36 -3.05 5.05 10.05
CA SER A 36 -3.57 6.37 9.75
C SER A 36 -3.75 7.17 11.03
N ALA A 37 -3.42 8.45 10.96
CA ALA A 37 -3.67 9.41 12.03
C ALA A 37 -4.34 10.64 11.45
N THR A 38 -5.32 11.21 12.14
CA THR A 38 -5.94 12.49 11.77
C THR A 38 -6.07 13.37 12.99
N LEU A 39 -5.64 14.62 12.87
CA LEU A 39 -5.80 15.68 13.84
C LEU A 39 -6.65 16.79 13.22
N SER A 40 -7.64 17.29 13.96
CA SER A 40 -8.51 18.38 13.53
C SER A 40 -8.69 19.39 14.64
N GLU A 41 -8.69 20.65 14.26
CA GLU A 41 -8.68 21.76 15.20
C GLU A 41 -9.50 22.92 14.66
N GLY A 42 -10.48 23.36 15.44
CA GLY A 42 -11.32 24.51 15.14
C GLY A 42 -11.03 25.66 16.10
N HIS A 43 -10.81 26.86 15.56
CA HIS A 43 -10.62 28.06 16.33
C HIS A 43 -11.56 29.18 15.91
N VAL A 44 -12.35 29.67 16.87
CA VAL A 44 -13.11 30.91 16.75
C VAL A 44 -12.19 32.06 17.16
N PHE A 45 -11.67 32.80 16.17
CA PHE A 45 -10.84 33.98 16.38
C PHE A 45 -11.68 35.20 16.80
N SER A 46 -12.90 35.31 16.28
CA SER A 46 -13.88 36.32 16.66
C SER A 46 -15.30 35.79 16.37
N PRO A 47 -16.38 36.46 16.84
CA PRO A 47 -17.75 36.07 16.48
C PRO A 47 -18.00 36.03 14.96
N ALA A 48 -17.17 36.74 14.19
CA ALA A 48 -17.23 36.85 12.75
C ALA A 48 -16.28 35.91 12.01
N LEU A 49 -15.33 35.24 12.69
CA LEU A 49 -14.25 34.49 12.06
C LEU A 49 -14.02 33.13 12.74
N LEU A 50 -14.33 32.07 12.02
CA LEU A 50 -14.08 30.68 12.41
C LEU A 50 -13.14 30.03 11.40
N ASN A 51 -12.09 29.40 11.90
CA ASN A 51 -11.21 28.56 11.08
C ASN A 51 -11.23 27.12 11.56
N THR A 52 -11.18 26.17 10.64
CA THR A 52 -10.98 24.74 10.94
C THR A 52 -9.85 24.17 10.11
N ALA A 53 -8.77 23.77 10.77
CA ALA A 53 -7.63 23.11 10.16
C ALA A 53 -7.67 21.60 10.45
N ARG A 54 -7.28 20.79 9.46
CA ARG A 54 -7.16 19.34 9.60
C ARG A 54 -5.90 18.83 8.90
N LEU A 55 -5.18 17.99 9.63
CA LEU A 55 -4.02 17.25 9.14
C LEU A 55 -4.32 15.75 9.21
N SER A 56 -4.20 15.06 8.09
CA SER A 56 -4.35 13.62 7.98
C SER A 56 -3.10 12.99 7.41
N PHE A 57 -2.75 11.83 7.96
CA PHE A 57 -1.63 11.00 7.56
C PHE A 57 -2.14 9.58 7.36
N SER A 58 -1.75 8.95 6.26
CA SER A 58 -2.00 7.53 6.01
C SER A 58 -0.77 6.88 5.41
N ARG A 59 -0.34 5.75 5.96
CA ARG A 59 0.78 4.96 5.47
C ARG A 59 0.39 3.51 5.37
N THR A 60 0.59 2.94 4.18
CA THR A 60 0.38 1.53 3.89
C THR A 60 1.71 0.93 3.47
N ASN A 61 2.13 -0.14 4.14
CA ASN A 61 3.27 -0.95 3.75
C ASN A 61 2.77 -2.33 3.36
N PHE A 62 2.99 -2.71 2.11
CA PHE A 62 2.65 -4.01 1.56
C PHE A 62 3.94 -4.74 1.16
N GLY A 63 4.06 -5.99 1.56
CA GLY A 63 5.20 -6.83 1.24
C GLY A 63 4.74 -8.22 0.83
N THR A 64 5.32 -8.72 -0.25
CA THR A 64 5.12 -10.08 -0.73
C THR A 64 6.46 -10.80 -0.78
N SER A 65 6.46 -12.06 -0.39
CA SER A 65 7.60 -12.96 -0.53
C SER A 65 7.11 -14.36 -0.86
N THR A 66 8.00 -15.18 -1.40
CA THR A 66 7.67 -16.59 -1.69
C THR A 66 8.41 -17.47 -0.70
N LEU A 67 7.70 -18.44 -0.13
CA LEU A 67 8.30 -19.57 0.57
C LEU A 67 8.21 -20.80 -0.33
N SER A 68 9.32 -21.53 -0.41
CA SER A 68 9.35 -22.87 -0.98
C SER A 68 9.85 -23.85 0.05
N GLU A 69 9.09 -24.93 0.24
CA GLU A 69 9.42 -26.05 1.14
C GLU A 69 10.64 -26.85 0.62
N SER A 70 10.94 -26.72 -0.68
CA SER A 70 12.01 -27.44 -1.36
C SER A 70 12.94 -26.46 -2.07
N ASN A 71 14.25 -26.67 -1.93
CA ASN A 71 15.26 -25.89 -2.66
C ASN A 71 15.21 -26.31 -4.15
N LEU A 72 14.34 -25.67 -4.93
CA LEU A 72 14.12 -25.92 -6.37
C LEU A 72 15.25 -25.33 -7.23
N VAL A 73 16.48 -25.48 -6.77
CA VAL A 73 17.72 -25.04 -7.43
C VAL A 73 18.52 -26.29 -7.78
N GLY A 74 18.75 -26.51 -9.06
CA GLY A 74 19.52 -27.66 -9.54
C GLY A 74 19.29 -27.91 -11.03
N PRO A 75 20.19 -28.63 -11.72
CA PRO A 75 20.13 -28.82 -13.17
C PRO A 75 18.85 -29.51 -13.66
N ARG A 76 18.09 -30.17 -12.77
CA ARG A 76 16.80 -30.81 -13.08
C ARG A 76 15.59 -29.87 -13.03
N TYR A 77 15.74 -28.68 -12.43
CA TYR A 77 14.63 -27.76 -12.15
C TYR A 77 14.91 -26.33 -12.65
N SER A 78 16.17 -25.94 -12.71
CA SER A 78 16.61 -24.61 -13.12
C SER A 78 16.58 -24.46 -14.64
N LEU A 79 15.85 -23.46 -15.15
CA LEU A 79 15.89 -23.06 -16.56
C LEU A 79 17.25 -22.47 -16.98
N THR A 80 18.03 -22.03 -16.00
CA THR A 80 19.40 -21.54 -16.17
C THR A 80 20.21 -21.94 -14.95
N SER A 81 21.42 -22.48 -15.17
CA SER A 81 22.28 -22.95 -14.09
C SER A 81 22.47 -21.87 -13.02
N GLY A 82 22.26 -22.24 -11.75
CA GLY A 82 22.40 -21.35 -10.60
C GLY A 82 21.20 -20.44 -10.30
N LEU A 83 20.12 -20.46 -11.11
CA LEU A 83 18.88 -19.72 -10.83
C LEU A 83 17.78 -20.67 -10.33
N PRO A 84 16.86 -20.19 -9.47
CA PRO A 84 15.67 -20.96 -9.08
C PRO A 84 14.76 -21.23 -10.29
N VAL A 85 13.89 -22.22 -10.16
CA VAL A 85 12.88 -22.55 -11.19
C VAL A 85 12.04 -21.32 -11.57
N GLY A 86 11.93 -21.09 -12.89
CA GLY A 86 11.13 -20.00 -13.46
C GLY A 86 9.66 -20.39 -13.66
N GLN A 87 8.90 -19.49 -14.26
CA GLN A 87 7.50 -19.75 -14.61
C GLN A 87 7.40 -20.44 -15.98
N ILE A 88 6.55 -21.48 -16.07
CA ILE A 88 6.23 -22.19 -17.32
C ILE A 88 4.74 -22.06 -17.59
N ASN A 89 4.40 -21.41 -18.70
CA ASN A 89 3.02 -21.32 -19.17
C ASN A 89 2.82 -22.28 -20.35
N ILE A 90 1.75 -23.08 -20.30
CA ILE A 90 1.38 -24.05 -21.34
C ILE A 90 0.07 -23.58 -21.99
N SER A 91 0.04 -23.49 -23.32
CA SER A 91 -1.17 -23.17 -24.09
C SER A 91 -2.19 -24.33 -24.08
N GLY A 92 -3.46 -24.07 -24.34
CA GLY A 92 -4.47 -25.12 -24.57
C GLY A 92 -5.29 -25.58 -23.36
N GLY A 93 -5.40 -24.75 -22.31
CA GLY A 93 -6.29 -25.02 -21.17
C GLY A 93 -5.68 -25.82 -20.02
N ILE A 94 -4.37 -26.13 -20.09
CA ILE A 94 -3.61 -26.77 -19.02
C ILE A 94 -3.07 -25.69 -18.06
N THR A 95 -3.22 -25.89 -16.75
CA THR A 95 -2.64 -25.00 -15.75
C THR A 95 -1.11 -25.07 -15.78
N GLY A 96 -0.45 -23.95 -16.08
CA GLY A 96 1.01 -23.83 -16.07
C GLY A 96 1.62 -23.93 -14.66
N PHE A 97 2.95 -24.02 -14.62
CA PHE A 97 3.72 -24.02 -13.39
C PHE A 97 4.11 -22.60 -12.99
N GLN A 98 3.68 -22.15 -11.82
CA GLN A 98 4.14 -20.90 -11.20
C GLN A 98 5.44 -21.16 -10.43
N GLY A 99 6.53 -20.53 -10.86
CA GLY A 99 7.81 -20.55 -10.15
C GLY A 99 7.84 -19.62 -8.94
N LEU A 100 9.05 -19.38 -8.41
CA LEU A 100 9.21 -18.44 -7.30
C LEU A 100 8.80 -17.02 -7.73
N MET A 101 7.90 -16.37 -6.97
CA MET A 101 7.60 -14.95 -7.18
C MET A 101 8.73 -14.10 -6.60
N ILE A 102 9.09 -13.04 -7.33
CA ILE A 102 10.01 -12.00 -6.84
C ILE A 102 9.40 -11.35 -5.60
N PRO A 103 10.14 -11.24 -4.49
CA PRO A 103 9.71 -10.42 -3.37
C PRO A 103 9.50 -8.97 -3.80
N SER A 104 8.30 -8.45 -3.56
CA SER A 104 7.96 -7.07 -3.86
C SER A 104 7.52 -6.37 -2.58
N ALA A 105 8.05 -5.18 -2.35
CA ALA A 105 7.64 -4.29 -1.27
C ALA A 105 7.15 -2.97 -1.85
N GLN A 106 5.99 -2.52 -1.39
CA GLN A 106 5.41 -1.24 -1.77
C GLN A 106 4.99 -0.48 -0.53
N ILE A 107 5.52 0.73 -0.40
CA ILE A 107 5.16 1.66 0.66
C ILE A 107 4.47 2.86 0.03
N GLN A 108 3.25 3.13 0.45
CA GLN A 108 2.53 4.33 0.08
C GLN A 108 2.30 5.17 1.33
N THR A 109 2.65 6.44 1.25
CA THR A 109 2.42 7.43 2.31
C THR A 109 1.68 8.62 1.72
N VAL A 110 0.59 9.02 2.34
CA VAL A 110 -0.24 10.15 1.93
C VAL A 110 -0.36 11.12 3.09
N TYR A 111 -0.03 12.37 2.82
CA TYR A 111 -0.25 13.49 3.72
C TYR A 111 -1.34 14.37 3.13
N THR A 112 -2.37 14.67 3.91
CA THR A 112 -3.47 15.53 3.51
C THR A 112 -3.58 16.67 4.51
N PHE A 113 -3.61 17.89 4.00
CA PHE A 113 -3.88 19.08 4.77
C PHE A 113 -5.13 19.75 4.21
N SER A 114 -6.06 20.14 5.08
CA SER A 114 -7.22 20.94 4.70
C SER A 114 -7.46 22.07 5.69
N ASP A 115 -7.88 23.21 5.18
CA ASP A 115 -8.21 24.39 5.98
C ASP A 115 -9.50 25.01 5.43
N ASP A 116 -10.46 25.26 6.32
CA ASP A 116 -11.77 25.81 6.02
C ASP A 116 -12.00 27.07 6.87
N LEU A 117 -12.08 28.23 6.20
CA LEU A 117 -12.27 29.54 6.80
C LEU A 117 -13.68 30.06 6.51
N TYR A 118 -14.37 30.49 7.57
CA TYR A 118 -15.67 31.13 7.51
C TYR A 118 -15.56 32.54 8.08
N TYR A 119 -15.93 33.53 7.26
CA TYR A 119 -15.92 34.93 7.64
C TYR A 119 -17.29 35.56 7.38
N THR A 120 -17.90 36.13 8.41
CA THR A 120 -19.19 36.80 8.32
C THR A 120 -19.09 38.21 8.85
N LYS A 121 -19.39 39.20 8.02
CA LYS A 121 -19.44 40.61 8.40
C LYS A 121 -20.73 41.23 7.89
N ASP A 122 -21.54 41.75 8.82
CA ASP A 122 -22.84 42.37 8.54
C ASP A 122 -23.76 41.45 7.71
N ARG A 123 -24.11 41.85 6.48
CA ARG A 123 -24.93 41.06 5.54
C ARG A 123 -24.11 40.23 4.56
N HIS A 124 -22.79 40.11 4.77
CA HIS A 124 -21.88 39.38 3.90
C HIS A 124 -21.29 38.16 4.61
N ALA A 125 -21.26 37.03 3.89
CA ALA A 125 -20.64 35.80 4.35
C ALA A 125 -19.71 35.28 3.26
N LEU A 126 -18.45 35.01 3.62
CA LEU A 126 -17.46 34.34 2.79
C LEU A 126 -17.11 33.00 3.42
N LYS A 127 -16.97 32.00 2.56
CA LYS A 127 -16.38 30.70 2.89
C LYS A 127 -15.24 30.43 1.93
N LEU A 128 -14.08 30.12 2.47
CA LEU A 128 -12.89 29.76 1.72
C LEU A 128 -12.41 28.41 2.24
N GLY A 129 -11.94 27.56 1.34
CA GLY A 129 -11.44 26.24 1.68
C GLY A 129 -10.26 25.86 0.82
N MET A 130 -9.31 25.14 1.39
CA MET A 130 -8.17 24.56 0.68
C MET A 130 -7.97 23.10 1.06
N LEU A 131 -7.49 22.31 0.10
CA LEU A 131 -7.12 20.92 0.29
C LEU A 131 -5.81 20.65 -0.47
N LEU A 132 -4.81 20.16 0.24
CA LEU A 132 -3.53 19.75 -0.31
C LEU A 132 -3.30 18.26 -0.02
N ASN A 133 -3.00 17.50 -1.06
CA ASN A 133 -2.60 16.10 -0.93
C ASN A 133 -1.17 15.90 -1.45
N ARG A 134 -0.34 15.23 -0.66
CA ARG A 134 1.01 14.82 -1.05
C ARG A 134 1.13 13.31 -0.98
N TYR A 135 1.44 12.72 -2.13
CA TYR A 135 1.61 11.27 -2.28
C TYR A 135 3.09 10.93 -2.38
N HIS A 136 3.54 10.01 -1.55
CA HIS A 136 4.86 9.38 -1.65
C HIS A 136 4.66 7.89 -1.85
N LEU A 137 5.04 7.40 -3.03
CA LEU A 137 5.03 6.00 -3.37
C LEU A 137 6.47 5.52 -3.53
N PHE A 138 6.79 4.43 -2.84
CA PHE A 138 8.05 3.72 -2.98
C PHE A 138 7.74 2.28 -3.31
N THR A 139 8.31 1.81 -4.42
CA THR A 139 8.15 0.42 -4.86
C THR A 139 9.54 -0.18 -5.03
N GLN A 140 9.74 -1.33 -4.40
CA GLN A 140 10.94 -2.14 -4.52
C GLN A 140 10.55 -3.49 -5.11
N THR A 141 11.07 -3.78 -6.29
CA THR A 141 10.86 -5.05 -6.97
C THR A 141 12.20 -5.50 -7.54
N THR A 142 12.64 -6.71 -7.24
CA THR A 142 13.90 -7.26 -7.77
C THR A 142 13.67 -7.92 -9.12
N ALA A 143 13.94 -7.23 -10.23
CA ALA A 143 13.66 -7.73 -11.58
C ALA A 143 14.62 -8.85 -12.02
N LYS A 144 14.34 -10.12 -11.68
CA LYS A 144 14.93 -11.26 -12.39
C LYS A 144 14.03 -12.50 -12.33
N LEU A 145 13.10 -12.61 -13.29
CA LEU A 145 12.43 -13.88 -13.61
C LEU A 145 12.69 -14.21 -15.07
N LEU A 146 13.16 -15.42 -15.34
CA LEU A 146 13.09 -16.00 -16.66
C LEU A 146 11.70 -16.64 -16.82
N THR A 147 10.98 -16.24 -17.86
CA THR A 147 9.67 -16.81 -18.22
C THR A 147 9.81 -17.53 -19.55
N GLY A 148 9.32 -18.77 -19.62
CA GLY A 148 9.19 -19.54 -20.86
C GLY A 148 7.72 -19.82 -21.17
N THR A 149 7.34 -19.71 -22.44
CA THR A 149 6.02 -20.14 -22.93
C THR A 149 6.22 -21.30 -23.87
N VAL A 150 5.49 -22.39 -23.64
CA VAL A 150 5.45 -23.53 -24.57
C VAL A 150 4.07 -23.54 -25.21
N THR A 151 4.03 -23.34 -26.52
CA THR A 151 2.84 -23.41 -27.36
C THR A 151 2.66 -24.79 -27.95
#